data_AF-A0A517XLA2-F1
#
_entry.id   AF-A0A517XLA2-F1
#
_cell.length_a   1.000
_cell.length_b   1.000
_cell.length_c   1.000
_cell.angle_alpha   90.00
_cell.angle_beta   90.00
_cell.angle_gamma   90.00
#
_symmetry.space_group_name_H-M   'P 1'
#
loop_
_entity.id
_entity.type
_entity.pdbx_description
1 polymer ?
#
loop_
_entity_poly.entity_id
_entity_poly.type
_entity_poly.pdbx_seq_one_letter_code
_entity_poly.pdbx_strand_id
1 'polypeptide(L)'
;MPTTIDATLARAAQLRAAGCSWESVAAQLGKAVETVLKWPEKYADRWPPLLADAEKRVAVEAGAEAVLILRQLLRAEDEKVRRDAARFLLELRFKLVAPPDTSDPLPTPRSADARRLVAFLESHSDDDLARLAATVHTAATPAPPVAELQRHPDGAD
;
A
#
# COMPACT_ATOMS: atom_id res chain seq x y z
N MET A 1 -3.68 -11.99 15.89
CA MET A 1 -4.81 -11.07 16.06
C MET A 1 -4.27 -9.73 16.53
N PRO A 2 -4.58 -8.60 15.87
CA PRO A 2 -4.18 -7.28 16.37
C PRO A 2 -4.74 -7.08 17.78
N THR A 3 -3.96 -6.47 18.67
CA THR A 3 -4.44 -6.23 20.04
C THR A 3 -5.56 -5.19 20.02
N THR A 4 -6.42 -5.20 21.04
CA THR A 4 -7.53 -4.23 21.15
C THR A 4 -7.04 -2.77 21.10
N ILE A 5 -5.82 -2.51 21.58
CA ILE A 5 -5.21 -1.17 21.50
C ILE A 5 -4.77 -0.82 20.07
N ASP A 6 -4.22 -1.76 19.30
CA ASP A 6 -3.81 -1.51 17.91
C ASP A 6 -5.01 -1.16 17.03
N ALA A 7 -6.13 -1.87 17.20
CA ALA A 7 -7.37 -1.55 16.49
C ALA A 7 -7.90 -0.16 16.85
N THR A 8 -7.80 0.24 18.13
CA THR A 8 -8.22 1.56 18.59
C THR A 8 -7.32 2.66 18.02
N LEU A 9 -6.00 2.46 18.00
CA LEU A 9 -5.03 3.39 17.41
C LEU A 9 -5.27 3.54 15.90
N ALA A 10 -5.47 2.43 15.19
CA ALA A 10 -5.77 2.44 13.77
C ALA A 10 -7.06 3.21 13.46
N ARG A 11 -8.10 3.05 14.29
CA ARG A 11 -9.34 3.82 14.15
C ARG A 11 -9.15 5.31 14.41
N ALA A 12 -8.38 5.68 15.42
CA ALA A 12 -8.05 7.09 15.68
C ALA A 12 -7.27 7.73 14.54
N ALA A 13 -6.28 7.01 13.98
CA ALA A 13 -5.50 7.46 12.84
C ALA A 13 -6.40 7.69 11.61
N GLN A 14 -7.37 6.81 11.34
CA GLN A 14 -8.37 7.00 10.28
C GLN A 14 -9.18 8.29 10.48
N LEU A 15 -9.70 8.51 11.69
CA LEU A 15 -10.50 9.70 11.98
C LEU A 15 -9.66 10.98 11.86
N ARG A 16 -8.39 10.95 12.27
CA ARG A 16 -7.47 12.08 12.12
C ARG A 16 -7.13 12.36 10.66
N ALA A 17 -6.84 11.34 9.86
CA ALA A 17 -6.61 11.48 8.42
C ALA A 17 -7.84 12.04 7.69
N ALA A 18 -9.05 11.71 8.16
CA ALA A 18 -10.30 12.27 7.66
C ALA A 18 -10.57 13.73 8.15
N GLY A 19 -9.64 14.36 8.87
CA GLY A 19 -9.74 15.76 9.30
C GLY A 19 -10.53 16.00 10.58
N CYS A 20 -10.95 14.96 11.31
CA CYS A 20 -11.67 15.15 12.59
C CYS A 20 -10.76 15.77 13.65
N SER A 21 -11.29 16.70 14.46
CA SER A 21 -10.57 17.26 15.62
C SER A 21 -10.33 16.19 16.70
N TRP A 22 -9.40 16.42 17.62
CA TRP A 22 -9.10 15.47 18.71
C TRP A 22 -10.30 15.23 19.63
N GLU A 23 -11.15 16.24 19.85
CA GLU A 23 -12.39 16.14 20.61
C GLU A 23 -13.37 15.19 19.93
N SER A 24 -13.56 15.34 18.61
CA SER A 24 -14.42 14.45 17.82
C SER A 24 -13.88 13.01 17.81
N VAL A 25 -12.57 12.83 17.65
CA VAL A 25 -11.93 11.51 17.71
C VAL A 25 -12.16 10.86 19.09
N ALA A 26 -11.93 11.61 20.17
CA ALA A 26 -12.09 11.12 21.53
C ALA A 26 -13.55 10.73 21.83
N ALA A 27 -14.51 11.56 21.41
CA ALA A 27 -15.94 11.28 21.53
C ALA A 27 -16.33 10.00 20.77
N GLN A 28 -15.87 9.83 19.53
CA GLN A 28 -16.16 8.64 18.72
C GLN A 28 -15.52 7.35 19.27
N LEU A 29 -14.39 7.47 19.99
CA LEU A 29 -13.70 6.33 20.60
C LEU A 29 -14.12 6.07 22.06
N GLY A 30 -14.97 6.91 22.64
CA GLY A 30 -15.34 6.85 24.05
C GLY A 30 -14.12 7.01 24.98
N LYS A 31 -13.20 7.94 24.65
CA LYS A 31 -11.98 8.22 25.43
C LYS A 31 -11.95 9.69 25.86
N ALA A 32 -11.15 10.00 26.89
CA ALA A 32 -10.84 11.38 27.25
C ALA A 32 -9.94 12.02 26.20
N VAL A 33 -10.16 13.31 25.89
CA VAL A 33 -9.42 14.05 24.86
C VAL A 33 -7.93 14.06 25.15
N GLU A 34 -7.55 14.30 26.41
CA GLU A 34 -6.17 14.33 26.89
C GLU A 34 -5.46 12.99 26.71
N THR A 35 -6.21 11.89 26.72
CA THR A 35 -5.65 10.56 26.49
C THR A 35 -5.30 10.37 25.03
N VAL A 36 -6.23 10.68 24.12
CA VAL A 36 -6.03 10.49 22.67
C VAL A 36 -4.97 11.45 22.12
N LEU A 37 -4.94 12.68 22.62
CA LEU A 37 -3.96 13.70 22.22
C LEU A 37 -2.51 13.26 22.48
N LYS A 38 -2.28 12.44 23.52
CA LYS A 38 -0.96 11.90 23.87
C LYS A 38 -0.57 10.66 23.07
N TRP A 39 -1.44 10.09 22.24
CA TRP A 39 -1.14 8.84 21.51
C TRP A 39 -0.01 8.94 20.48
N PRO A 40 0.15 10.04 19.72
CA PRO A 40 1.28 10.17 18.80
C PRO A 40 2.64 10.06 19.51
N GLU A 41 2.76 10.61 20.72
CA GLU A 41 3.99 10.54 21.54
C GLU A 41 4.10 9.18 22.26
N LYS A 42 3.02 8.73 22.90
CA LYS A 42 2.99 7.49 23.68
C LYS A 42 3.22 6.24 22.84
N TYR A 43 2.79 6.26 21.58
CA TYR A 43 2.91 5.15 20.63
C TYR A 43 3.66 5.59 19.36
N ALA A 44 4.79 6.26 19.55
CA ALA A 44 5.59 6.86 18.46
C ALA A 44 6.08 5.84 17.41
N ASP A 45 6.20 4.57 17.77
CA ASP A 45 6.57 3.46 16.88
C ASP A 45 5.41 3.03 15.96
N ARG A 46 4.18 3.05 16.49
CA ARG A 46 2.98 2.54 15.80
C ARG A 46 2.13 3.62 15.15
N TRP A 47 2.10 4.83 15.71
CA TRP A 47 1.21 5.88 15.25
C TRP A 47 1.54 6.40 13.83
N PRO A 48 2.81 6.76 13.50
CA PRO A 48 3.14 7.27 12.18
C PRO A 48 2.76 6.35 11.01
N PRO A 49 3.06 5.02 11.02
CA PRO A 49 2.67 4.16 9.91
C PRO A 49 1.15 4.03 9.78
N LEU A 50 0.42 3.95 10.90
CA LEU A 50 -1.04 3.87 10.88
C LEU A 50 -1.68 5.14 10.31
N LEU A 51 -1.14 6.31 10.65
CA LEU A 51 -1.61 7.59 10.13
C LEU A 51 -1.28 7.72 8.64
N ALA A 52 -0.06 7.39 8.21
CA ALA A 52 0.32 7.43 6.81
C ALA A 52 -0.55 6.51 5.94
N ASP A 53 -0.85 5.30 6.41
CA ASP A 53 -1.75 4.37 5.71
C ASP A 53 -3.19 4.87 5.66
N ALA A 54 -3.65 5.57 6.70
CA ALA A 54 -4.96 6.22 6.70
C ALA A 54 -5.01 7.40 5.72
N GLU A 55 -4.03 8.29 5.74
CA GLU A 55 -3.91 9.44 4.83
C GLU A 55 -3.84 8.98 3.38
N LYS A 56 -3.09 7.90 3.09
CA LYS A 56 -3.04 7.30 1.75
C LYS A 56 -4.42 6.85 1.27
N ARG A 57 -5.23 6.22 2.14
CA ARG A 57 -6.59 5.79 1.78
C ARG A 57 -7.49 6.99 1.51
N VAL A 58 -7.48 8.00 2.38
CA VAL A 58 -8.23 9.25 2.18
C VAL A 58 -7.82 9.93 0.87
N ALA A 59 -6.53 9.99 0.55
CA ALA A 59 -6.05 10.56 -0.70
C ALA A 59 -6.53 9.79 -1.94
N VAL A 60 -6.58 8.45 -1.87
CA VAL A 60 -7.10 7.61 -2.96
C VAL A 60 -8.60 7.85 -3.15
N GLU A 61 -9.38 7.91 -2.07
CA GLU A 61 -10.82 8.18 -2.11
C GLU A 61 -11.11 9.58 -2.67
N ALA A 62 -10.44 10.62 -2.15
CA ALA A 62 -10.56 11.98 -2.65
C ALA A 62 -10.14 12.11 -4.13
N GLY A 63 -9.11 11.37 -4.54
CA GLY A 63 -8.69 11.30 -5.94
C GLY A 63 -9.77 10.69 -6.84
N ALA A 64 -10.46 9.64 -6.39
CA ALA A 64 -11.56 9.03 -7.13
C ALA A 64 -12.76 9.99 -7.28
N GLU A 65 -13.11 10.72 -6.21
CA GLU A 65 -14.15 11.75 -6.25
C GLU A 65 -13.78 12.90 -7.20
N ALA A 66 -12.53 13.37 -7.15
CA ALA A 66 -12.04 14.40 -8.05
C ALA A 66 -12.17 13.97 -9.53
N VAL A 67 -11.83 12.71 -9.86
CA VAL A 67 -12.01 12.16 -11.21
C VAL A 67 -13.47 12.13 -11.62
N LEU A 68 -14.38 11.76 -10.70
CA LEU A 68 -15.81 11.78 -10.96
C LEU A 68 -16.30 13.20 -11.30
N ILE A 69 -15.90 14.19 -10.52
CA ILE A 69 -16.25 15.61 -10.74
C ILE A 69 -15.68 16.09 -12.08
N LEU A 70 -14.41 15.82 -12.38
CA LEU A 70 -13.80 16.18 -13.66
C LEU A 70 -14.57 15.59 -14.86
N ARG A 71 -15.02 14.33 -14.75
CA ARG A 71 -15.85 13.69 -15.79
C ARG A 71 -17.23 14.36 -15.94
N GLN A 72 -17.81 14.87 -14.86
CA GLN A 72 -19.03 15.67 -14.94
C GLN A 72 -18.77 17.01 -15.64
N LEU A 73 -17.68 17.69 -15.30
CA LEU A 73 -17.28 18.98 -15.90
C LEU A 73 -16.98 18.90 -17.41
N LEU A 74 -16.67 17.71 -17.95
CA LEU A 74 -16.57 17.52 -19.40
C LEU A 74 -17.89 17.81 -20.15
N ARG A 75 -19.02 17.82 -19.45
CA ARG A 75 -20.34 18.17 -20.00
C ARG A 75 -20.73 19.63 -19.78
N ALA A 76 -19.85 20.46 -19.21
CA ALA A 76 -20.11 21.88 -19.03
C ALA A 76 -20.29 22.59 -20.38
N GLU A 77 -21.14 23.62 -20.40
CA GLU A 77 -21.36 24.47 -21.57
C GLU A 77 -20.15 25.36 -21.87
N ASP A 78 -19.46 25.81 -20.81
CA ASP A 78 -18.24 26.60 -20.92
C ASP A 78 -17.08 25.75 -21.48
N GLU A 79 -16.67 26.10 -22.70
CA GLU A 79 -15.55 25.53 -23.43
C GLU A 79 -14.25 25.51 -22.60
N LYS A 80 -13.98 26.57 -21.82
CA LYS A 80 -12.76 26.68 -21.01
C LYS A 80 -12.77 25.67 -19.87
N VAL A 81 -13.88 25.56 -19.15
CA VAL A 81 -14.06 24.58 -18.06
C VAL A 81 -13.89 23.16 -18.59
N ARG A 82 -14.53 22.84 -19.72
CA ARG A 82 -14.41 21.53 -20.37
C ARG A 82 -12.97 21.22 -20.79
N ARG A 83 -12.27 22.19 -21.39
CA ARG A 83 -10.87 22.05 -21.80
C ARG A 83 -9.96 21.80 -20.61
N ASP A 84 -10.11 22.56 -19.53
CA ASP A 84 -9.30 22.42 -18.32
C ASP A 84 -9.55 21.06 -17.66
N ALA A 85 -10.82 20.61 -17.57
CA ALA A 85 -11.16 19.29 -17.05
C ALA A 85 -10.54 18.14 -17.89
N ALA A 86 -10.59 18.24 -19.22
CA ALA A 86 -9.96 17.28 -20.11
C ALA A 86 -8.43 17.25 -19.93
N ARG A 87 -7.78 18.42 -19.81
CA ARG A 87 -6.34 18.51 -19.54
C ARG A 87 -5.96 17.81 -18.24
N PHE A 88 -6.66 18.08 -17.14
CA PHE A 88 -6.35 17.44 -15.84
C PHE A 88 -6.51 15.92 -15.89
N LEU A 89 -7.52 15.40 -16.60
CA LEU A 89 -7.69 13.96 -16.78
C LEU A 89 -6.55 13.33 -17.58
N LEU A 90 -6.05 14.00 -18.63
CA LEU A 90 -4.90 13.55 -19.40
C LEU A 90 -3.62 13.56 -18.57
N GLU A 91 -3.35 14.64 -17.83
CA GLU A 91 -2.20 14.73 -16.92
C GLU A 91 -2.22 13.62 -15.86
N LEU A 92 -3.37 13.36 -15.24
CA LEU A 92 -3.52 12.28 -14.28
C LEU A 92 -3.26 10.91 -14.94
N ARG A 93 -3.76 10.68 -16.15
CA ARG A 93 -3.52 9.45 -16.90
C ARG A 93 -2.04 9.27 -17.21
N PHE A 94 -1.34 10.31 -17.63
CA PHE A 94 0.10 10.25 -17.88
C PHE A 94 0.90 9.98 -16.61
N LYS A 95 0.55 10.59 -15.48
CA LYS A 95 1.21 10.30 -14.19
C LYS A 95 1.02 8.85 -13.72
N LEU A 96 -0.09 8.21 -14.06
CA LEU A 96 -0.37 6.82 -13.70
C LEU A 96 0.26 5.80 -14.65
N VAL A 97 0.47 6.17 -15.92
CA VAL A 97 1.05 5.29 -16.94
C VAL A 97 2.56 5.48 -17.05
N ALA A 98 3.08 6.66 -16.69
CA ALA A 98 4.50 6.92 -16.68
C ALA A 98 5.19 5.86 -15.80
N PRO A 99 6.24 5.18 -16.31
CA PRO A 99 7.04 4.30 -15.48
C PRO A 99 7.53 5.11 -14.27
N PRO A 100 7.64 4.48 -13.08
CA PRO A 100 8.20 5.16 -11.92
C PRO A 100 9.53 5.76 -12.35
N ASP A 101 9.73 7.04 -12.03
CA ASP A 101 10.90 7.78 -12.45
C ASP A 101 12.14 7.04 -11.95
N THR A 102 12.84 6.35 -12.86
CA THR A 102 14.03 5.55 -12.54
C THR A 102 15.21 6.43 -12.11
N SER A 103 15.04 7.76 -12.13
CA SER A 103 16.02 8.71 -11.64
C SER A 103 15.92 9.02 -10.14
N ASP A 104 14.91 8.48 -9.43
CA ASP A 104 14.95 8.48 -7.97
C ASP A 104 16.16 7.65 -7.52
N PRO A 105 17.05 8.21 -6.67
CA PRO A 105 18.22 7.48 -6.18
C PRO A 105 17.72 6.21 -5.51
N LEU A 106 18.16 5.06 -6.04
CA LEU A 106 17.82 3.75 -5.51
C LEU A 106 17.88 3.80 -3.97
N PRO A 107 16.81 3.41 -3.26
CA PRO A 107 16.80 3.48 -1.81
C PRO A 107 18.05 2.78 -1.29
N THR A 108 18.92 3.53 -0.62
CA THR A 108 20.12 2.95 -0.01
C THR A 108 19.68 1.75 0.81
N PRO A 109 20.26 0.55 0.60
CA PRO A 109 19.79 -0.67 1.25
C PRO A 109 19.77 -0.48 2.76
N ARG A 110 18.57 -0.33 3.33
CA ARG A 110 18.35 0.07 4.73
C ARG A 110 18.73 -1.04 5.72
N SER A 111 18.79 -2.30 5.29
CA SER A 111 19.23 -3.43 6.13
C SER A 111 20.68 -3.84 5.81
N ALA A 112 21.38 -4.33 6.83
CA ALA A 112 22.71 -4.94 6.66
C ALA A 112 22.66 -6.10 5.66
N ASP A 113 21.56 -6.85 5.64
CA ASP A 113 21.37 -7.99 4.73
C ASP A 113 21.19 -7.55 3.28
N ALA A 114 20.45 -6.46 3.03
CA ALA A 114 20.34 -5.92 1.68
C ALA A 114 21.71 -5.42 1.17
N ARG A 115 22.53 -4.81 2.04
CA ARG A 115 23.91 -4.43 1.69
C ARG A 115 24.79 -5.63 1.38
N ARG A 116 24.69 -6.70 2.18
CA ARG A 116 25.42 -7.95 1.94
C ARG A 116 25.00 -8.63 0.64
N LEU A 117 23.70 -8.63 0.35
CA LEU A 117 23.16 -9.19 -0.89
C LEU A 117 23.65 -8.40 -2.10
N VAL A 118 23.62 -7.07 -2.05
CA VAL A 118 24.15 -6.23 -3.13
C VAL A 118 25.64 -6.49 -3.36
N ALA A 119 26.45 -6.47 -2.30
CA ALA A 119 27.88 -6.76 -2.40
C ALA A 119 28.16 -8.18 -2.93
N PHE A 120 27.33 -9.16 -2.56
CA PHE A 120 27.40 -10.51 -3.11
C PHE A 120 27.06 -10.52 -4.60
N LEU A 121 25.99 -9.87 -5.04
CA LEU A 121 25.62 -9.83 -6.45
C LEU A 121 26.68 -9.11 -7.31
N GLU A 122 27.24 -8.01 -6.81
CA GLU A 122 28.31 -7.26 -7.47
C GLU A 122 29.63 -8.04 -7.57
N SER A 123 29.85 -9.05 -6.72
CA SER A 123 31.06 -9.88 -6.76
C SER A 123 31.00 -11.04 -7.75
N HIS A 124 29.88 -11.25 -8.46
CA HIS A 124 29.68 -12.36 -9.38
C HIS A 124 29.66 -11.87 -10.83
N SER A 125 30.21 -12.67 -11.74
CA SER A 125 30.09 -12.41 -13.17
C SER A 125 28.66 -12.63 -13.67
N ASP A 126 28.31 -12.08 -14.83
CA ASP A 126 26.99 -12.29 -15.44
C ASP A 126 26.67 -13.79 -15.63
N ASP A 127 27.67 -14.60 -15.98
CA ASP A 127 27.53 -16.05 -16.12
C ASP A 127 27.23 -16.74 -14.78
N ASP A 128 27.86 -16.27 -13.69
CA ASP A 128 27.60 -16.77 -12.34
C ASP A 128 26.20 -16.38 -11.86
N LEU A 129 25.77 -15.15 -12.15
CA LEU A 129 24.42 -14.67 -11.85
C LEU A 129 23.37 -15.47 -12.62
N ALA A 130 23.61 -15.77 -13.90
CA ALA A 130 22.73 -16.61 -14.71
C ALA A 130 22.60 -18.03 -14.13
N ARG A 131 23.71 -18.63 -13.67
CA ARG A 131 23.71 -19.93 -12.97
C ARG A 131 22.94 -19.89 -11.65
N LEU A 132 23.15 -18.87 -10.82
CA LEU A 132 22.44 -18.68 -9.56
C LEU A 132 20.93 -18.54 -9.79
N ALA A 133 20.52 -17.75 -10.77
CA ALA A 133 19.11 -17.56 -11.13
C ALA A 133 18.46 -18.88 -11.55
N ALA A 134 19.12 -19.69 -12.38
CA ALA A 134 18.62 -21.00 -12.79
C ALA A 134 18.44 -21.96 -11.59
N THR A 135 19.36 -21.92 -10.64
CA THR A 135 19.29 -22.76 -9.43
C THR A 135 18.10 -22.39 -8.54
N VAL A 136 17.86 -21.08 -8.33
CA VAL A 136 16.73 -20.59 -7.54
C VAL A 136 15.40 -20.91 -8.23
N HIS A 137 15.32 -20.77 -9.55
CA HIS A 137 14.10 -21.09 -10.30
C HIS A 137 13.77 -22.58 -10.25
N THR A 138 14.79 -23.44 -10.28
CA THR A 138 14.63 -24.90 -10.14
C THR A 138 14.16 -25.28 -8.74
N ALA A 139 14.74 -24.66 -7.69
CA ALA A 139 14.36 -24.90 -6.30
C ALA A 139 12.95 -24.39 -5.94
N ALA A 140 12.44 -23.40 -6.67
CA ALA A 140 11.12 -22.80 -6.45
C ALA A 140 9.96 -23.55 -7.15
N THR A 141 10.24 -24.61 -7.91
CA THR A 141 9.17 -25.41 -8.53
C THR A 141 8.45 -26.22 -7.43
N PRO A 142 7.18 -25.92 -7.11
CA PRO A 142 6.45 -26.69 -6.12
C PRO A 142 6.32 -28.14 -6.61
N ALA A 143 6.56 -29.10 -5.72
CA ALA A 143 6.36 -30.52 -6.00
C ALA A 143 4.97 -30.73 -6.62
N PRO A 144 4.86 -31.60 -7.64
CA PRO A 144 3.56 -31.89 -8.24
C PRO A 144 2.59 -32.35 -7.15
N PRO A 145 1.30 -31.96 -7.22
CA PRO A 145 0.32 -32.38 -6.24
C PRO A 145 0.32 -33.90 -6.19
N VAL A 146 0.55 -34.45 -5.00
CA VAL A 146 0.51 -35.90 -4.75
C VAL A 146 -0.82 -36.39 -5.29
N ALA A 147 -0.78 -37.17 -6.37
CA ALA A 147 -1.96 -37.75 -6.98
C ALA A 147 -2.77 -38.45 -5.89
N GLU A 148 -3.94 -37.89 -5.63
CA GLU A 148 -4.92 -38.34 -4.68
C GLU A 148 -5.29 -39.78 -5.05
N LEU A 149 -4.67 -40.73 -4.34
CA LEU A 149 -4.88 -42.16 -4.55
C LEU A 149 -6.33 -42.45 -4.19
N GLN A 150 -7.16 -42.58 -5.22
CA GLN A 150 -8.49 -43.17 -5.16
C GLN A 150 -8.47 -44.42 -4.27
N ARG A 151 -9.16 -44.35 -3.13
CA ARG A 151 -9.73 -45.52 -2.45
C ARG A 151 -11.01 -45.11 -1.73
N HIS A 152 -12.12 -45.26 -2.42
CA HIS A 152 -13.29 -45.91 -1.81
C HIS A 152 -14.14 -46.54 -2.90
N PRO A 153 -14.12 -47.88 -3.04
CA PRO A 153 -15.19 -48.62 -3.67
C PRO A 153 -16.33 -48.84 -2.67
N ASP A 154 -17.54 -48.75 -3.21
CA ASP A 154 -18.81 -49.35 -2.82
C ASP A 154 -18.93 -50.19 -1.53
N GLY A 155 -20.01 -49.88 -0.80
CA GLY A 155 -20.89 -50.81 -0.08
C GLY A 155 -22.15 -50.01 0.29
N ALA A 156 -23.33 -50.20 -0.32
CA ALA A 156 -24.26 -51.33 -0.17
C ALA A 156 -24.43 -51.69 1.32
N ASP A 157 -25.56 -51.55 2.01
CA ASP A 157 -27.00 -51.46 1.68
C ASP A 157 -27.73 -50.48 2.62
#